data_AF-A0A920DI15-F1
#
_entry.id   AF-A0A920DI15-F1
#
_cell.length_a   1.000
_cell.length_b   1.000
_cell.length_c   1.000
_cell.angle_alpha   90.00
_cell.angle_beta   90.00
_cell.angle_gamma   90.00
#
_symmetry.space_group_name_H-M   'P 1'
#
loop_
_entity.id
_entity.type
_entity.pdbx_description
1 polymer ?
#
loop_
_entity_poly.entity_id
_entity_poly.type
_entity_poly.pdbx_seq_one_letter_code
_entity_poly.pdbx_strand_id
1 'polypeptide(L)'
;MTDLESPLHLNLIIRFIKKYPQSASIDFSQTSFIREVSRARTFGLMSDLKNLKSNNLALGANLENAIGIGEEDIENEVALDFPMNL
;
A
#
# COMPACT_ATOMS: atom_id res chain seq x y z
N MET A 1 0.28 -37.64 14.29
CA MET A 1 0.42 -37.27 12.88
C MET A 1 0.22 -35.77 12.87
N THR A 2 1.32 -35.02 12.82
CA THR A 2 1.30 -33.56 12.97
C THR A 2 0.44 -32.96 11.89
N ASP A 3 -0.54 -32.16 12.27
CA ASP A 3 -1.23 -31.25 11.37
C ASP A 3 -0.15 -30.47 10.63
N LEU A 4 -0.01 -30.74 9.34
CA LEU A 4 0.86 -29.99 8.45
C LEU A 4 0.25 -28.60 8.40
N GLU A 5 0.79 -27.65 9.17
CA GLU A 5 0.29 -26.28 9.16
C GLU A 5 0.25 -25.78 7.72
N SER A 6 -0.96 -25.59 7.21
CA SER A 6 -1.16 -25.04 5.87
C SER A 6 -0.49 -23.67 5.84
N PRO A 7 0.43 -23.41 4.89
CA PRO A 7 1.14 -22.14 4.82
C PRO A 7 0.16 -20.98 4.68
N LEU A 8 0.38 -19.93 5.46
CA LEU A 8 -0.45 -18.72 5.41
C LEU A 8 -0.22 -18.00 4.07
N HIS A 9 -1.29 -17.83 3.31
CA HIS A 9 -1.29 -17.12 2.04
C HIS A 9 -2.25 -15.93 2.10
N LEU A 10 -1.81 -14.77 1.62
CA LEU A 10 -2.63 -13.57 1.51
C LEU A 10 -2.74 -13.15 0.05
N ASN A 11 -3.97 -12.94 -0.42
CA ASN A 11 -4.26 -12.38 -1.73
C ASN A 11 -5.01 -11.07 -1.55
N LEU A 12 -4.45 -10.00 -2.11
CA LEU A 12 -5.03 -8.66 -2.05
C LEU A 12 -5.34 -8.16 -3.45
N ILE A 13 -6.51 -7.57 -3.64
CA ILE A 13 -6.90 -6.90 -4.88
C ILE A 13 -7.39 -5.50 -4.52
N ILE A 14 -6.75 -4.48 -5.10
CA ILE A 14 -7.12 -3.08 -4.94
C ILE A 14 -7.45 -2.50 -6.32
N ARG A 15 -8.73 -2.19 -6.55
CA ARG A 15 -9.19 -1.58 -7.80
C ARG A 15 -9.19 -0.08 -7.65
N PHE A 16 -8.07 0.54 -8.01
CA PHE A 16 -7.89 1.98 -7.85
C PHE A 16 -7.48 2.64 -9.17
N ILE A 17 -6.18 2.66 -9.47
CA ILE A 17 -5.63 3.27 -10.68
C ILE A 17 -5.08 2.16 -11.58
N LYS A 18 -5.49 2.16 -12.85
CA LYS A 18 -5.08 1.12 -13.82
C LYS A 18 -3.59 1.19 -14.20
N LYS A 19 -2.95 2.35 -14.01
CA LYS A 19 -1.51 2.55 -14.24
C LYS A 19 -0.65 1.70 -13.31
N TYR A 20 -1.18 1.32 -12.15
CA TYR A 20 -0.45 0.63 -11.10
C TYR A 20 -0.96 -0.81 -10.90
N PRO A 21 -0.11 -1.73 -10.39
CA PRO A 21 -0.50 -3.09 -10.06
C PRO A 21 -1.71 -3.11 -9.12
N GLN A 22 -2.68 -3.95 -9.43
CA GLN A 22 -3.98 -4.00 -8.72
C GLN A 22 -4.13 -5.25 -7.86
N SER A 23 -3.13 -6.13 -7.86
CA SER A 23 -3.14 -7.38 -7.12
C SER A 23 -1.77 -7.66 -6.54
N ALA A 24 -1.73 -8.29 -5.38
CA ALA A 24 -0.52 -8.84 -4.79
C ALA A 24 -0.85 -10.18 -4.12
N SER A 25 0.08 -11.14 -4.20
CA SER A 25 -0.01 -12.43 -3.53
C SER A 25 1.23 -12.63 -2.67
N ILE A 26 1.03 -13.02 -1.42
CA ILE A 26 2.10 -13.22 -0.45
C ILE A 26 1.96 -14.62 0.14
N ASP A 27 2.98 -15.46 -0.07
CA ASP A 27 3.15 -16.72 0.64
C ASP A 27 4.12 -16.50 1.80
N PHE A 28 3.62 -16.45 3.02
CA PHE A 28 4.43 -16.18 4.21
C PHE A 28 5.42 -17.30 4.56
N SER A 29 5.34 -18.46 3.91
CA SER A 29 6.37 -19.50 4.04
C SER A 29 7.63 -19.20 3.21
N GLN A 30 7.52 -18.35 2.19
CA GLN A 30 8.59 -18.02 1.25
C GLN A 30 8.98 -16.53 1.26
N THR A 31 8.06 -15.66 1.67
CA THR A 31 8.23 -14.20 1.70
C THR A 31 8.62 -13.71 3.09
N SER A 32 9.69 -12.91 3.16
CA SER A 32 10.05 -12.22 4.40
C SER A 32 9.16 -11.00 4.62
N PHE A 33 8.19 -11.10 5.53
CA PHE A 33 7.28 -9.97 5.86
C PHE A 33 8.02 -8.66 6.13
N ILE A 34 9.11 -8.72 6.90
CA ILE A 34 9.90 -7.53 7.24
C ILE A 34 10.50 -6.88 5.99
N ARG A 35 11.01 -7.66 5.04
CA ARG A 35 11.68 -7.12 3.84
C ARG A 35 10.69 -6.70 2.76
N GLU A 36 9.65 -7.50 2.55
CA GLU A 36 8.78 -7.43 1.37
C GLU A 36 7.39 -6.86 1.66
N VAL A 37 7.00 -6.62 2.91
CA VAL A 37 5.64 -6.14 3.21
C VAL A 37 5.65 -4.97 4.19
N SER A 38 6.47 -5.05 5.25
CA SER A 38 6.42 -4.09 6.37
C SER A 38 6.74 -2.64 5.99
N ARG A 39 7.40 -2.44 4.84
CA ARG A 39 7.80 -1.12 4.33
C ARG A 39 6.74 -0.46 3.45
N ALA A 40 5.67 -1.17 3.09
CA ALA A 40 4.58 -0.60 2.30
C ALA A 40 3.94 0.57 3.07
N ARG A 41 3.91 1.77 2.46
CA ARG A 41 3.31 2.97 3.03
C ARG A 41 1.81 3.01 2.77
N THR A 42 1.04 3.58 3.69
CA THR A 42 -0.37 3.90 3.46
C THR A 42 -0.51 4.91 2.31
N PHE A 43 -1.63 4.88 1.60
CA PHE A 43 -1.89 5.76 0.45
C PHE A 43 -3.29 6.39 0.52
N GLY A 44 -3.48 7.50 -0.20
CA GLY A 44 -4.78 8.16 -0.31
C GLY A 44 -4.85 9.17 -1.44
N LEU A 45 -6.07 9.56 -1.82
CA LEU A 45 -6.29 10.59 -2.84
C LEU A 45 -6.02 11.98 -2.27
N MET A 46 -5.31 12.78 -3.05
CA MET A 46 -5.07 14.18 -2.71
C MET A 46 -6.37 15.00 -2.73
N SER A 47 -7.30 14.66 -3.63
CA SER A 47 -8.63 15.28 -3.70
C SER A 47 -9.45 15.07 -2.41
N ASP A 48 -9.32 13.90 -1.79
CA ASP A 48 -10.06 13.56 -0.56
C ASP A 48 -9.40 14.13 0.70
N LEU A 49 -8.08 14.33 0.69
CA LEU A 49 -7.33 14.77 1.86
C LEU A 49 -7.86 16.10 2.43
N LYS A 50 -8.25 17.05 1.56
CA LYS A 50 -8.82 18.33 1.99
C LYS A 50 -10.13 18.14 2.76
N ASN A 51 -11.01 17.29 2.25
CA ASN A 51 -12.29 16.97 2.87
C ASN A 51 -12.11 16.20 4.18
N LEU A 52 -11.15 15.29 4.25
CA LEU A 52 -10.82 14.57 5.49
C LEU A 52 -10.35 15.55 6.57
N LYS A 53 -9.42 16.46 6.23
CA LYS A 53 -8.91 17.45 7.18
C LYS A 53 -9.99 18.42 7.66
N SER A 54 -10.91 18.87 6.79
CA SER A 54 -12.03 19.71 7.22
C SER A 54 -13.00 19.01 8.18
N ASN A 55 -13.01 17.67 8.18
CA ASN A 55 -13.79 16.85 9.10
C ASN A 55 -12.98 16.36 10.32
N ASN A 56 -11.83 16.98 10.62
CA ASN A 56 -10.92 16.58 11.69
C ASN A 56 -10.35 15.15 11.56
N LEU A 57 -10.29 14.61 10.34
CA LEU A 57 -9.69 13.31 10.02
C LEU A 57 -8.36 13.51 9.30
N ALA A 58 -7.48 12.50 9.36
CA ALA A 58 -6.20 12.47 8.64
C ALA A 58 -5.34 13.74 8.85
N LEU A 59 -5.43 14.38 10.02
CA LEU A 59 -4.80 15.67 10.30
C LEU A 59 -3.26 15.63 10.17
N GLY A 60 -2.66 14.50 10.55
CA GLY A 60 -1.22 14.27 10.42
C GLY A 60 -0.76 13.78 9.04
N ALA A 61 -1.68 13.50 8.11
CA ALA A 61 -1.31 12.96 6.80
C ALA A 61 -0.64 14.03 5.92
N ASN A 62 0.50 13.66 5.34
CA ASN A 62 1.28 14.46 4.40
C ASN A 62 2.09 13.52 3.46
N LEU A 63 2.80 14.09 2.49
CA LEU A 63 3.58 13.32 1.51
C LEU A 63 4.86 12.67 2.09
N GLU A 64 5.26 13.01 3.32
CA GLU A 64 6.39 12.38 3.99
C GLU A 64 5.98 11.03 4.59
N ASN A 65 4.75 10.91 5.09
CA ASN A 65 4.26 9.71 5.77
C ASN A 65 3.24 8.87 4.97
N ALA A 66 2.66 9.41 3.91
CA ALA A 66 1.72 8.70 3.06
C ALA A 66 2.04 8.89 1.57
N ILE A 67 1.61 7.92 0.75
CA ILE A 67 1.62 8.06 -0.70
C ILE A 67 0.42 8.91 -1.11
N GLY A 68 0.69 10.06 -1.72
CA GLY A 68 -0.31 10.96 -2.27
C GLY A 68 -0.60 10.60 -3.72
N ILE A 69 -1.84 10.25 -3.99
CA ILE A 69 -2.30 9.90 -5.33
C ILE A 69 -3.05 11.11 -5.91
N GLY A 70 -2.49 11.71 -6.96
CA GLY A 70 -3.09 12.78 -7.74
C GLY A 70 -4.03 12.25 -8.82
N GLU A 71 -4.45 13.12 -9.73
CA GLU A 71 -5.38 12.76 -10.82
C GLU A 71 -4.72 11.90 -11.90
N GLU A 72 -3.44 12.17 -12.20
CA GLU A 72 -2.69 11.49 -13.26
C GLU A 72 -1.55 10.60 -12.73
N ASP A 73 -0.96 10.96 -11.59
CA ASP A 73 0.19 10.27 -11.04
C ASP A 73 0.34 10.36 -9.52
N ILE A 74 1.36 9.69 -8.99
CA ILE A 74 1.79 9.84 -7.60
C ILE A 74 2.53 11.17 -7.42
N GLU A 75 2.18 11.91 -6.37
CA GLU A 75 2.68 13.27 -6.08
C GLU A 75 3.93 13.29 -5.19
N ASN A 76 4.36 12.14 -4.66
CA ASN A 76 5.55 12.07 -3.82
C ASN A 76 6.82 12.34 -4.66
N GLU A 77 7.66 13.29 -4.23
CA GLU A 77 8.93 13.63 -4.91
C GLU A 77 9.98 12.51 -4.83
N VAL A 78 9.96 11.73 -3.74
CA VAL A 78 10.86 10.59 -3.56
C VAL A 78 10.24 9.37 -4.21
N ALA A 79 11.05 8.66 -5.00
CA ALA A 79 10.67 7.40 -5.63
C ALA A 79 10.04 6.43 -4.61
N LEU A 80 9.08 5.63 -5.08
CA LEU A 80 8.58 4.51 -4.30
C LEU A 80 9.73 3.58 -3.99
N ASP A 81 10.20 3.61 -2.75
CA ASP A 81 11.31 2.80 -2.23
C ASP A 81 10.96 1.30 -2.13
N PHE A 82 9.81 0.93 -2.71
CA PHE A 82 9.25 -0.40 -2.73
C PHE A 82 8.93 -0.82 -4.18
N PRO A 83 9.53 -1.91 -4.70
CA PRO A 83 9.22 -2.41 -6.03
C PRO A 83 7.75 -2.84 -6.09
N MET A 84 6.95 -2.18 -6.94
CA MET A 84 5.53 -2.50 -7.12
C MET A 84 5.30 -3.81 -7.90
N ASN A 85 6.37 -4.47 -8.32
CA ASN A 85 6.37 -5.79 -8.94
C ASN A 85 6.39 -6.89 -7.87
N LEU A 86 5.24 -7.09 -7.23
CA LEU A 86 4.85 -8.31 -6.51
C LEU A 86 3.76 -9.04 -7.29
#